data_AF-A0A1A8EIX6-F1
#
_entry.id   AF-A0A1A8EIX6-F1
#
_cell.length_a   1.000
_cell.length_b   1.000
_cell.length_c   1.000
_cell.angle_alpha   90.00
_cell.angle_beta   90.00
_cell.angle_gamma   90.00
#
_symmetry.space_group_name_H-M   'P 1'
#
loop_
_entity.id
_entity.type
_entity.pdbx_description
1 polymer ?
#
loop_
_entity_poly.entity_id
_entity_poly.type
_entity_poly.pdbx_seq_one_letter_code
_entity_poly.pdbx_strand_id
1 'polypeptide(L)'
;MPLKRVSSRFGTGVLSYFLFLKTLFLFNIFLVLITGVFLVLPQALHPPAPPANWSSFSGLELLTGAGYFSDSLMYYGYYSNYTLHRNGTSSSRLDLSYNMPLAYFFTIGMAFFITCMILVYSMSKSFGQSFMIDKSHGILAIKAFTSWDFKVIKECSVKLMSENICTQLKELLAEVNQNNVSSTALQKCGRLMVHGLAWTICTAATAGCAMSIYLFSDYMHNQSRAGAGAQGRLQKEASLLALPVLVSLINLLLPGLFNLASWFENYHSPSVRTYVSISRNLLSKVSVLCVLCYHWLGRIATDTTDHIKCWESFVGQELYRFLIIDFIFTLLDTLCGELLWRFFSDKVLKKRRRPGFDIAKNVLDLIYGQTLA
;
A
#
# COMPACT_ATOMS: atom_id res chain seq x y z
N MET A 1 -7.56 19.61 -17.14
CA MET A 1 -6.69 19.60 -18.34
C MET A 1 -5.39 18.78 -18.21
N PRO A 2 -4.69 18.67 -17.06
CA PRO A 2 -3.42 17.93 -17.02
C PRO A 2 -3.57 16.41 -17.15
N LEU A 3 -4.58 15.78 -16.51
CA LEU A 3 -4.82 14.32 -16.63
C LEU A 3 -5.09 13.88 -18.08
N LYS A 4 -5.85 14.65 -18.87
CA LYS A 4 -6.09 14.35 -20.29
C LYS A 4 -4.80 14.39 -21.12
N ARG A 5 -3.84 15.27 -20.77
CA ARG A 5 -2.54 15.36 -21.43
C ARG A 5 -1.61 14.20 -21.07
N VAL A 6 -1.67 13.71 -19.82
CA VAL A 6 -0.94 12.51 -19.38
C VAL A 6 -1.48 11.27 -20.09
N SER A 7 -2.80 11.11 -20.16
CA SER A 7 -3.45 9.99 -20.86
C SER A 7 -3.02 9.86 -22.32
N SER A 8 -2.91 10.99 -23.03
CA SER A 8 -2.53 10.95 -24.45
C SER A 8 -1.07 10.62 -24.69
N ARG A 9 -0.18 10.96 -23.74
CA ARG A 9 1.26 10.74 -23.89
C ARG A 9 1.72 9.39 -23.34
N PHE A 10 1.06 8.90 -22.29
CA PHE A 10 1.49 7.72 -21.53
C PHE A 10 0.47 6.57 -21.54
N GLY A 11 -0.67 6.75 -22.22
CA GLY A 11 -1.71 5.73 -22.34
C GLY A 11 -2.79 5.81 -21.26
N THR A 12 -3.83 5.01 -21.45
CA THR A 12 -5.02 4.94 -20.58
C THR A 12 -4.70 4.32 -19.21
N GLY A 13 -3.74 3.39 -19.13
CA GLY A 13 -3.34 2.77 -17.87
C GLY A 13 -2.78 3.76 -16.84
N VAL A 14 -1.92 4.69 -17.28
CA VAL A 14 -1.33 5.71 -16.40
C VAL A 14 -2.40 6.70 -15.92
N LEU A 15 -3.40 7.00 -16.75
CA LEU A 15 -4.54 7.82 -16.34
C LEU A 15 -5.34 7.13 -15.23
N SER A 16 -5.63 5.83 -15.38
CA SER A 16 -6.37 5.06 -14.37
C SER A 16 -5.66 5.05 -13.02
N TYR A 17 -4.33 4.94 -13.00
CA TYR A 17 -3.53 5.06 -11.78
C TYR A 17 -3.74 6.39 -11.06
N PHE A 18 -3.60 7.52 -11.77
CA PHE A 18 -3.75 8.84 -11.14
C PHE A 18 -5.19 9.12 -10.70
N LEU A 19 -6.18 8.59 -11.42
CA LEU A 19 -7.58 8.67 -11.00
C LEU A 19 -7.80 7.85 -9.72
N PHE A 20 -7.25 6.65 -9.64
CA PHE A 20 -7.27 5.81 -8.45
C PHE A 20 -6.62 6.52 -7.27
N LEU A 21 -5.39 7.02 -7.43
CA LEU A 21 -4.67 7.76 -6.40
C LEU A 21 -5.44 9.00 -5.92
N LYS A 22 -6.02 9.77 -6.84
CA LYS A 22 -6.85 10.94 -6.48
C LYS A 22 -8.07 10.52 -5.65
N THR A 23 -8.71 9.43 -6.03
CA THR A 23 -9.92 8.94 -5.34
C THR A 23 -9.57 8.43 -3.94
N LEU A 24 -8.49 7.66 -3.82
CA LEU A 24 -7.97 7.16 -2.55
C LEU A 24 -7.56 8.31 -1.62
N PHE A 25 -6.90 9.34 -2.16
CA PHE A 25 -6.55 10.53 -1.39
C PHE A 25 -7.78 11.26 -0.83
N LEU A 26 -8.85 11.39 -1.63
CA LEU A 26 -10.12 11.97 -1.16
C LEU A 26 -10.77 11.12 -0.06
N PHE A 27 -10.71 9.78 -0.17
CA PHE A 27 -11.18 8.89 0.89
C PHE A 27 -10.40 9.09 2.19
N ASN A 28 -9.07 9.19 2.12
CA ASN A 28 -8.26 9.44 3.31
C ASN A 28 -8.56 10.81 3.94
N ILE A 29 -8.75 11.87 3.15
CA ILE A 29 -9.18 13.17 3.68
C ILE A 29 -10.52 13.04 4.40
N PHE A 30 -11.48 12.34 3.80
CA PHE A 30 -12.79 12.13 4.38
C PHE A 30 -12.72 11.36 5.71
N LEU A 31 -11.93 10.28 5.76
CA LEU A 31 -11.71 9.50 6.97
C LEU A 31 -11.05 10.34 8.07
N VAL A 32 -9.97 11.06 7.75
CA VAL A 32 -9.27 11.95 8.69
C VAL A 32 -10.19 13.06 9.20
N LEU A 33 -11.07 13.61 8.35
CA LEU A 33 -12.02 14.63 8.77
C LEU A 33 -13.03 14.07 9.78
N ILE A 34 -13.62 12.91 9.48
CA ILE A 34 -14.62 12.29 10.36
C ILE A 34 -13.98 11.84 11.68
N THR A 35 -12.88 11.09 11.64
CA THR A 35 -12.21 10.63 12.86
C THR A 35 -11.60 11.81 13.63
N GLY A 36 -11.07 12.81 12.92
CA GLY A 36 -10.54 14.04 13.50
C GLY A 36 -11.58 14.83 14.29
N VAL A 37 -12.76 15.06 13.70
CA VAL A 37 -13.81 15.86 14.32
C VAL A 37 -14.53 15.11 15.45
N PHE A 38 -14.81 13.82 15.29
CA PHE A 38 -15.64 13.07 16.24
C PHE A 38 -14.85 12.27 17.27
N LEU A 39 -13.58 11.96 17.05
CA LEU A 39 -12.77 11.18 18.00
C LEU A 39 -11.59 12.00 18.50
N VAL A 40 -10.75 12.51 17.60
CA VAL A 40 -9.51 13.19 18.00
C VAL A 40 -9.81 14.50 18.73
N LEU A 41 -10.73 15.32 18.21
CA LEU A 41 -11.03 16.64 18.76
C LEU A 41 -11.65 16.59 20.17
N PRO A 42 -12.68 15.77 20.47
CA PRO A 42 -13.22 15.67 21.83
C PRO A 42 -12.18 15.21 22.86
N GLN A 43 -11.32 14.25 22.48
CA GLN A 43 -10.24 13.74 23.33
C GLN A 43 -9.13 14.77 23.53
N ALA A 44 -8.76 15.51 22.49
CA ALA A 44 -7.74 16.56 22.57
C ALA A 44 -8.17 17.73 23.48
N LEU A 45 -9.48 18.02 23.55
CA LEU A 45 -10.03 19.08 24.41
C LEU A 45 -10.09 18.68 25.89
N HIS A 46 -10.09 17.39 26.20
CA HIS A 46 -10.15 16.87 27.57
C HIS A 46 -9.16 15.70 27.72
N PRO A 47 -7.85 16.00 27.79
CA PRO A 47 -6.84 14.96 27.90
C PRO A 47 -6.97 14.23 29.25
N PRO A 48 -6.72 12.91 29.28
CA PRO A 48 -6.62 12.16 30.53
C PRO A 48 -5.47 12.71 31.41
N ALA A 49 -5.55 12.46 32.71
CA ALA A 49 -4.55 12.94 33.66
C ALA A 49 -3.14 12.45 33.25
N PRO A 50 -2.14 13.34 33.18
CA PRO A 50 -0.81 12.98 32.72
C PRO A 50 -0.18 11.96 33.68
N PRO A 51 0.53 10.94 33.16
CA PRO A 51 1.27 10.01 34.01
C PRO A 51 2.37 10.73 34.79
N ALA A 52 2.65 10.29 36.02
CA ALA A 52 3.55 10.96 36.97
C ALA A 52 5.02 11.10 36.51
N ASN A 53 5.44 10.35 35.47
CA ASN A 53 6.82 10.31 34.99
C ASN A 53 6.88 10.73 33.52
N TRP A 54 7.02 12.03 33.25
CA TRP A 54 7.28 12.51 31.89
C TRP A 54 8.75 12.24 31.53
N SER A 55 8.97 11.38 30.53
CA SER A 55 10.29 11.19 29.93
C SER A 55 10.62 12.39 29.02
N SER A 56 11.84 12.93 29.16
CA SER A 56 12.33 14.01 28.30
C SER A 56 12.46 13.56 26.84
N PHE A 57 11.95 14.36 25.90
CA PHE A 57 11.99 14.10 24.47
C PHE A 57 13.44 14.13 23.93
N SER A 58 13.93 12.98 23.44
CA SER A 58 15.30 12.82 22.94
C SER A 58 15.39 12.75 21.40
N GLY A 59 14.27 12.83 20.68
CA GLY A 59 14.23 12.77 19.21
C GLY A 59 14.18 11.35 18.60
N LEU A 60 14.89 10.36 19.16
CA LEU A 60 14.81 8.95 18.69
C LEU A 60 13.41 8.33 18.87
N GLU A 61 12.61 8.91 19.76
CA GLU A 61 11.20 8.56 19.96
C GLU A 61 10.36 8.78 18.68
N LEU A 62 10.78 9.67 17.78
CA LEU A 62 10.14 9.86 16.48
C LEU A 62 10.33 8.65 15.55
N LEU A 63 11.42 7.91 15.68
CA LEU A 63 11.66 6.71 14.85
C LEU A 63 11.03 5.47 15.49
N THR A 64 11.07 5.39 16.81
CA THR A 64 10.58 4.23 17.56
C THR A 64 9.09 4.32 17.91
N GLY A 65 8.49 5.51 17.88
CA GLY A 65 7.10 5.74 18.31
C GLY A 65 6.84 5.40 19.77
N ALA A 66 7.88 5.18 20.57
CA ALA A 66 7.82 4.80 21.98
C ALA A 66 8.08 6.03 22.88
N GLY A 67 7.92 5.87 24.20
CA GLY A 67 8.12 6.98 25.15
C GLY A 67 6.98 7.99 25.04
N TYR A 68 7.29 9.26 24.73
CA TYR A 68 6.33 10.37 24.66
C TYR A 68 5.13 10.08 23.74
N PHE A 69 5.36 9.43 22.60
CA PHE A 69 4.29 9.10 21.66
C PHE A 69 3.29 8.08 22.21
N SER A 70 3.69 7.24 23.17
CA SER A 70 2.84 6.18 23.74
C SER A 70 1.58 6.74 24.40
N ASP A 71 1.71 7.93 25.01
CA ASP A 71 0.63 8.66 25.68
C ASP A 71 0.06 9.78 24.81
N SER A 72 -0.01 9.55 23.49
CA SER A 72 -0.54 10.52 22.52
C SER A 72 -1.80 10.01 21.82
N LEU A 73 -2.55 10.95 21.23
CA LEU A 73 -3.77 10.71 20.43
C LEU A 73 -3.55 9.76 19.23
N MET A 74 -2.30 9.46 18.88
CA MET A 74 -1.96 8.56 17.78
C MET A 74 -2.32 7.10 18.09
N TYR A 75 -2.26 6.70 19.37
CA TYR A 75 -2.52 5.32 19.77
C TYR A 75 -3.90 5.16 20.39
N TYR A 76 -4.54 4.03 20.10
CA TYR A 76 -5.90 3.77 20.54
C TYR A 76 -6.02 3.70 22.08
N GLY A 77 -5.01 3.20 22.79
CA GLY A 77 -5.03 3.14 24.25
C GLY A 77 -5.01 4.51 24.97
N TYR A 78 -4.80 5.62 24.26
CA TYR A 78 -4.91 6.97 24.82
C TYR A 78 -6.36 7.45 25.00
N TYR A 79 -7.30 6.83 24.28
CA TYR A 79 -8.68 7.26 24.28
C TYR A 79 -9.44 6.69 25.47
N SER A 80 -10.24 7.54 26.12
CA SER A 80 -10.94 7.17 27.36
C SER A 80 -12.16 6.29 27.10
N ASN A 81 -12.43 5.35 28.01
CA ASN A 81 -13.63 4.52 28.01
C ASN A 81 -14.83 5.15 28.76
N TYR A 82 -14.68 6.38 29.28
CA TYR A 82 -15.69 7.07 30.07
C TYR A 82 -16.32 8.25 29.31
N THR A 83 -17.45 8.75 29.82
CA THR A 83 -18.13 9.94 29.30
C THR A 83 -17.33 11.18 29.65
N LEU A 84 -16.96 11.98 28.64
CA LEU A 84 -16.31 13.26 28.87
C LEU A 84 -17.36 14.27 29.34
N HIS A 85 -17.20 14.76 30.55
CA HIS A 85 -18.04 15.82 31.11
C HIS A 85 -17.33 17.16 30.95
N ARG A 86 -18.02 18.13 30.35
CA ARG A 86 -17.52 19.49 30.30
C ARG A 86 -17.94 20.24 31.56
N ASN A 87 -17.08 20.28 32.56
CA ASN A 87 -17.31 21.09 33.76
C ASN A 87 -17.31 22.58 33.42
N GLY A 88 -18.48 23.13 33.17
CA GLY A 88 -18.70 24.56 32.95
C GLY A 88 -18.81 25.30 34.27
N THR A 89 -17.76 26.01 34.68
CA THR A 89 -17.83 27.00 35.76
C THR A 89 -18.54 28.28 35.30
N SER A 90 -19.87 28.23 35.15
CA SER A 90 -20.80 29.37 35.30
C SER A 90 -22.17 29.05 34.67
N SER A 91 -23.15 28.76 35.54
CA SER A 91 -24.59 29.09 35.54
C SER A 91 -25.47 29.12 34.27
N SER A 92 -24.97 28.91 33.06
CA SER A 92 -25.81 28.70 31.88
C SER A 92 -24.98 28.14 30.72
N ARG A 93 -25.15 26.85 30.41
CA ARG A 93 -25.12 26.24 29.05
C ARG A 93 -24.94 24.72 29.20
N LEU A 94 -25.84 23.98 28.55
CA LEU A 94 -25.91 22.53 28.36
C LEU A 94 -24.72 21.71 28.90
N ASP A 95 -25.01 20.83 29.85
CA ASP A 95 -24.12 19.74 30.28
C ASP A 95 -23.97 18.74 29.11
N LEU A 96 -23.09 19.06 28.15
CA LEU A 96 -22.79 18.18 27.03
C LEU A 96 -21.86 17.07 27.53
N SER A 97 -22.46 15.97 27.98
CA SER A 97 -21.77 14.70 28.17
C SER A 97 -21.47 14.07 26.82
N TYR A 98 -20.20 13.89 26.48
CA TYR A 98 -19.78 13.21 25.26
C TYR A 98 -19.40 11.77 25.58
N ASN A 99 -20.22 10.80 25.15
CA ASN A 99 -19.94 9.38 25.40
C ASN A 99 -18.93 8.86 24.38
N MET A 100 -17.70 8.62 24.84
CA MET A 100 -16.60 8.26 23.96
C MET A 100 -16.77 6.87 23.32
N PRO A 101 -17.10 5.78 24.05
CA PRO A 101 -17.39 4.48 23.43
C PRO A 101 -18.47 4.52 22.35
N LEU A 102 -19.56 5.26 22.59
CA LEU A 102 -20.66 5.38 21.63
C LEU A 102 -20.23 6.19 20.39
N ALA A 103 -19.48 7.26 20.59
CA ALA A 103 -18.89 8.04 19.51
C ALA A 103 -17.96 7.19 18.64
N TYR A 104 -17.14 6.33 19.24
CA TYR A 104 -16.31 5.36 18.52
C TYR A 104 -17.13 4.46 17.61
N PHE A 105 -18.13 3.79 18.18
CA PHE A 105 -18.96 2.84 17.44
C PHE A 105 -19.67 3.51 16.26
N PHE A 106 -20.33 4.65 16.47
CA PHE A 106 -21.03 5.35 15.40
C PHE A 106 -20.08 5.98 14.38
N THR A 107 -18.98 6.59 14.81
CA THR A 107 -18.04 7.24 13.89
C THR A 107 -17.40 6.22 12.94
N ILE A 108 -16.90 5.10 13.48
CA ILE A 108 -16.29 4.04 12.68
C ILE A 108 -17.35 3.34 11.82
N GLY A 109 -18.50 2.98 12.40
CA GLY A 109 -19.58 2.30 11.68
C GLY A 109 -20.13 3.12 10.52
N MET A 110 -20.39 4.42 10.74
CA MET A 110 -20.88 5.32 9.69
C MET A 110 -19.80 5.59 8.64
N ALA A 111 -18.54 5.79 9.04
CA ALA A 111 -17.44 5.95 8.09
C ALA A 111 -17.28 4.72 7.19
N PHE A 112 -17.34 3.51 7.76
CA PHE A 112 -17.30 2.25 7.01
C PHE A 112 -18.49 2.13 6.05
N PHE A 113 -19.71 2.40 6.51
CA PHE A 113 -20.90 2.31 5.66
C PHE A 113 -20.85 3.30 4.48
N ILE A 114 -20.48 4.55 4.74
CA ILE A 114 -20.38 5.59 3.70
C ILE A 114 -19.28 5.25 2.70
N THR A 115 -18.08 4.85 3.18
CA THR A 115 -16.98 4.46 2.29
C THR A 115 -17.34 3.24 1.45
N CYS A 116 -17.97 2.22 2.03
CA CYS A 116 -18.47 1.05 1.30
C CYS A 116 -19.49 1.44 0.23
N MET A 117 -20.47 2.29 0.55
CA MET A 117 -21.46 2.77 -0.42
C MET A 117 -20.80 3.52 -1.58
N ILE A 118 -19.86 4.42 -1.30
CA ILE A 118 -19.12 5.16 -2.34
C ILE A 118 -18.28 4.20 -3.20
N LEU A 119 -17.63 3.20 -2.59
CA LEU A 119 -16.85 2.18 -3.31
C LEU A 119 -17.75 1.35 -4.23
N VAL A 120 -18.88 0.85 -3.74
CA VAL A 120 -19.86 0.09 -4.54
C VAL A 120 -20.40 0.95 -5.69
N TYR A 121 -20.75 2.20 -5.42
CA TYR A 121 -21.20 3.13 -6.47
C TYR A 121 -20.12 3.37 -7.53
N SER A 122 -18.87 3.61 -7.09
CA SER A 122 -17.74 3.85 -7.98
C SER A 122 -17.40 2.62 -8.82
N MET A 123 -17.44 1.44 -8.18
CA MET A 123 -17.25 0.15 -8.84
C MET A 123 -18.35 -0.09 -9.86
N SER A 124 -19.63 0.03 -9.49
CA SER A 124 -20.77 -0.13 -10.40
C SER A 124 -20.67 0.77 -11.63
N LYS A 125 -20.34 2.05 -11.42
CA LYS A 125 -20.13 3.01 -12.52
C LYS A 125 -18.97 2.62 -13.43
N SER A 126 -17.85 2.15 -12.86
CA SER A 126 -16.68 1.70 -13.61
C SER A 126 -16.95 0.40 -14.39
N PHE A 127 -17.63 -0.57 -13.76
CA PHE A 127 -17.99 -1.84 -14.40
C PHE A 127 -19.05 -1.66 -15.48
N GLY A 128 -20.03 -0.78 -15.28
CA GLY A 128 -21.04 -0.45 -16.28
C GLY A 128 -20.43 0.12 -17.58
N GLN A 129 -19.34 0.86 -17.49
CA GLN A 129 -18.60 1.34 -18.66
C GLN A 129 -17.72 0.25 -19.31
N SER A 130 -17.24 -0.73 -18.53
CA SER A 130 -16.37 -1.80 -19.02
C SER A 130 -17.13 -2.96 -19.67
N PHE A 131 -18.38 -3.25 -19.27
CA PHE A 131 -19.17 -4.37 -19.79
C PHE A 131 -19.63 -4.17 -21.25
N MET A 132 -19.61 -2.93 -21.77
CA MET A 132 -19.89 -2.64 -23.19
C MET A 132 -18.73 -3.03 -24.13
N ILE A 133 -17.65 -3.64 -23.64
CA ILE A 133 -16.37 -3.84 -24.37
C ILE A 133 -16.11 -5.33 -24.74
N ASP A 134 -17.11 -6.22 -24.63
CA ASP A 134 -16.87 -7.68 -24.74
C ASP A 134 -17.08 -8.33 -26.14
N LYS A 135 -16.81 -7.62 -27.25
CA LYS A 135 -16.71 -8.25 -28.58
C LYS A 135 -15.54 -7.72 -29.40
N SER A 136 -14.36 -8.32 -29.22
CA SER A 136 -13.05 -7.89 -29.74
C SER A 136 -13.01 -7.58 -31.24
N HIS A 137 -13.60 -8.42 -32.10
CA HIS A 137 -13.57 -8.22 -33.56
C HIS A 137 -14.49 -7.08 -34.03
N GLY A 138 -15.68 -6.94 -33.44
CA GLY A 138 -16.60 -5.84 -33.75
C GLY A 138 -16.13 -4.50 -33.20
N ILE A 139 -15.40 -4.52 -32.08
CA ILE A 139 -14.87 -3.33 -31.42
C ILE A 139 -13.73 -2.70 -32.19
N LEU A 140 -12.84 -3.49 -32.82
CA LEU A 140 -11.82 -2.92 -33.71
C LEU A 140 -12.44 -2.15 -34.87
N ALA A 141 -13.47 -2.71 -35.51
CA ALA A 141 -14.18 -2.03 -36.59
C ALA A 141 -14.92 -0.79 -36.09
N ILE A 142 -15.74 -0.93 -35.04
CA ILE A 142 -16.46 0.20 -34.42
C ILE A 142 -15.46 1.29 -34.02
N LYS A 143 -14.38 0.94 -33.33
CA LYS A 143 -13.39 1.91 -32.87
C LYS A 143 -12.50 2.45 -34.00
N ALA A 144 -12.35 1.78 -35.13
CA ALA A 144 -11.70 2.36 -36.30
C ALA A 144 -12.60 3.40 -37.00
N PHE A 145 -13.90 3.10 -37.11
CA PHE A 145 -14.83 3.90 -37.90
C PHE A 145 -15.59 4.97 -37.11
N THR A 146 -15.78 4.82 -35.79
CA THR A 146 -16.62 5.70 -34.96
C THR A 146 -15.86 6.47 -33.88
N SER A 147 -14.55 6.27 -33.75
CA SER A 147 -13.77 6.90 -32.67
C SER A 147 -13.50 8.40 -32.87
N TRP A 148 -13.73 8.94 -34.06
CA TRP A 148 -13.42 10.34 -34.37
C TRP A 148 -14.53 11.29 -33.92
N ASP A 149 -14.19 12.29 -33.10
CA ASP A 149 -15.12 13.33 -32.65
C ASP A 149 -14.95 14.59 -33.51
N PHE A 150 -15.91 14.81 -34.39
CA PHE A 150 -15.93 15.95 -35.31
C PHE A 150 -16.20 17.31 -34.63
N LYS A 151 -16.56 17.34 -33.34
CA LYS A 151 -16.75 18.59 -32.59
C LYS A 151 -15.44 19.19 -32.08
N VAL A 152 -14.31 18.49 -32.22
CA VAL A 152 -13.00 18.95 -31.75
C VAL A 152 -12.34 19.84 -32.80
N ILE A 153 -12.36 21.16 -32.58
CA ILE A 153 -11.85 22.16 -33.54
C ILE A 153 -10.40 22.59 -33.22
N LYS A 154 -9.97 22.46 -31.96
CA LYS A 154 -8.65 22.95 -31.50
C LYS A 154 -7.54 22.02 -31.99
N GLU A 155 -6.56 22.54 -32.74
CA GLU A 155 -5.44 21.75 -33.31
C GLU A 155 -4.73 20.86 -32.28
N CYS A 156 -4.39 21.40 -31.11
CA CYS A 156 -3.73 20.64 -30.07
C CYS A 156 -4.59 19.47 -29.56
N SER A 157 -5.92 19.65 -29.51
CA SER A 157 -6.86 18.59 -29.14
C SER A 157 -7.06 17.57 -30.26
N VAL A 158 -7.05 18.00 -31.52
CA VAL A 158 -7.12 17.11 -32.70
C VAL A 158 -5.90 16.20 -32.76
N LYS A 159 -4.69 16.76 -32.60
CA LYS A 159 -3.44 15.99 -32.59
C LYS A 159 -3.43 14.97 -31.45
N LEU A 160 -3.84 15.41 -30.25
CA LEU A 160 -3.93 14.58 -29.05
C LEU A 160 -4.96 13.45 -29.21
N MET A 161 -6.08 13.73 -29.86
CA MET A 161 -7.10 12.72 -30.18
C MET A 161 -6.61 11.69 -31.21
N SER A 162 -5.94 12.14 -32.26
CA SER A 162 -5.32 11.26 -33.27
C SER A 162 -4.27 10.34 -32.64
N GLU A 163 -3.37 10.88 -31.82
CA GLU A 163 -2.35 10.11 -31.10
C GLU A 163 -3.00 9.07 -30.18
N ASN A 164 -4.05 9.44 -29.44
CA ASN A 164 -4.77 8.52 -28.56
C ASN A 164 -5.48 7.39 -29.32
N ILE A 165 -6.19 7.71 -30.42
CA ILE A 165 -6.87 6.72 -31.27
C ILE A 165 -5.84 5.75 -31.89
N CYS A 166 -4.71 6.27 -32.38
CA CYS A 166 -3.65 5.45 -32.97
C CYS A 166 -3.08 4.45 -31.96
N THR A 167 -2.80 4.90 -30.73
CA THR A 167 -2.31 4.00 -29.66
C THR A 167 -3.33 2.93 -29.32
N GLN A 168 -4.60 3.29 -29.18
CA GLN A 168 -5.67 2.33 -28.84
C GLN A 168 -5.90 1.29 -29.96
N LEU A 169 -5.82 1.68 -31.23
CA LEU A 169 -5.91 0.75 -32.36
C LEU A 169 -4.72 -0.20 -32.42
N LYS A 170 -3.50 0.29 -32.16
CA LYS A 170 -2.29 -0.55 -32.09
C LYS A 170 -2.39 -1.60 -30.98
N GLU A 171 -2.88 -1.22 -29.80
CA GLU A 171 -3.09 -2.15 -28.68
C GLU A 171 -4.09 -3.26 -29.05
N LEU A 172 -5.26 -2.89 -29.58
CA LEU A 172 -6.28 -3.87 -29.98
C LEU A 172 -5.81 -4.80 -31.12
N LEU A 173 -5.08 -4.26 -32.10
CA LEU A 173 -4.54 -5.06 -33.21
C LEU A 173 -3.48 -6.06 -32.71
N ALA A 174 -2.62 -5.64 -31.78
CA ALA A 174 -1.63 -6.52 -31.18
C ALA A 174 -2.28 -7.68 -30.42
N GLU A 175 -3.37 -7.41 -29.69
CA GLU A 175 -4.14 -8.43 -28.97
C GLU A 175 -4.77 -9.46 -29.92
N VAL A 176 -5.41 -9.01 -31.01
CA VAL A 176 -6.02 -9.91 -32.00
C VAL A 176 -4.97 -10.74 -32.75
N ASN A 177 -3.85 -10.13 -33.14
CA ASN A 177 -2.80 -10.83 -33.87
C ASN A 177 -2.15 -11.94 -33.03
N GLN A 178 -2.08 -11.77 -31.70
CA GLN A 178 -1.55 -12.79 -30.78
C GLN A 178 -2.45 -14.03 -30.68
N ASN A 179 -3.78 -13.88 -30.75
CA ASN A 179 -4.71 -15.01 -30.68
C ASN A 179 -4.67 -15.91 -31.93
N ASN A 180 -4.18 -15.42 -33.07
CA ASN A 180 -4.12 -16.16 -34.33
C ASN A 180 -2.89 -17.08 -34.49
N VAL A 181 -1.92 -17.02 -33.58
CA VAL A 181 -0.70 -17.85 -33.67
C VAL A 181 -0.94 -19.21 -33.02
N SER A 182 -1.28 -20.21 -33.84
CA SER A 182 -1.40 -21.60 -33.39
C SER A 182 -0.03 -22.19 -33.05
N SER A 183 0.10 -22.82 -31.88
CA SER A 183 1.37 -23.39 -31.40
C SER A 183 1.30 -24.90 -31.17
N THR A 184 2.37 -25.59 -31.54
CA THR A 184 2.56 -27.04 -31.46
C THR A 184 2.59 -27.54 -30.00
N ALA A 185 2.02 -28.73 -29.73
CA ALA A 185 1.85 -29.30 -28.39
C ALA A 185 3.17 -29.46 -27.60
N LEU A 186 4.27 -29.85 -28.25
CA LEU A 186 5.58 -29.97 -27.60
C LEU A 186 6.12 -28.62 -27.10
N GLN A 187 5.89 -27.57 -27.88
CA GLN A 187 6.26 -26.20 -27.52
C GLN A 187 5.40 -25.66 -26.37
N LYS A 188 4.13 -26.11 -26.28
CA LYS A 188 3.25 -25.81 -25.13
C LYS A 188 3.73 -26.52 -23.85
N CYS A 189 4.15 -27.78 -23.93
CA CYS A 189 4.66 -28.53 -22.79
C CYS A 189 5.97 -27.92 -22.23
N GLY A 190 6.94 -27.61 -23.11
CA GLY A 190 8.17 -26.94 -22.69
C GLY A 190 7.94 -25.58 -22.03
N ARG A 191 6.98 -24.79 -22.55
CA ARG A 191 6.57 -23.53 -21.92
C ARG A 191 5.93 -23.76 -20.55
N LEU A 192 5.04 -24.75 -20.42
CA LEU A 192 4.41 -25.08 -19.14
C LEU A 192 5.46 -25.46 -18.09
N MET A 193 6.50 -26.21 -18.46
CA MET A 193 7.60 -26.54 -17.54
C MET A 193 8.39 -25.30 -17.10
N VAL A 194 8.70 -24.38 -18.01
CA VAL A 194 9.39 -23.13 -17.66
C VAL A 194 8.54 -22.26 -16.73
N HIS A 195 7.23 -22.15 -17.00
CA HIS A 195 6.30 -21.45 -16.13
C HIS A 195 6.15 -22.13 -14.76
N GLY A 196 6.07 -23.47 -14.74
CA GLY A 196 6.02 -24.24 -13.51
C GLY A 196 7.25 -24.02 -12.64
N LEU A 197 8.45 -24.09 -13.24
CA LEU A 197 9.71 -23.86 -12.54
C LEU A 197 9.84 -22.43 -11.99
N ALA A 198 9.45 -21.42 -12.77
CA ALA A 198 9.49 -20.04 -12.29
C ALA A 198 8.45 -19.78 -11.18
N TRP A 199 7.28 -20.39 -11.25
CA TRP A 199 6.30 -20.35 -10.16
C TRP A 199 6.82 -21.03 -8.89
N THR A 200 7.46 -22.20 -8.99
CA THR A 200 8.02 -22.88 -7.83
C THR A 200 9.15 -22.09 -7.19
N ILE A 201 10.01 -21.43 -7.99
CA ILE A 201 11.04 -20.53 -7.47
C ILE A 201 10.41 -19.34 -6.74
N CYS A 202 9.37 -18.72 -7.31
CA CYS A 202 8.71 -17.57 -6.69
C CYS A 202 7.99 -17.94 -5.39
N THR A 203 7.31 -19.08 -5.35
CA THR A 203 6.63 -19.56 -4.13
C THR A 203 7.64 -20.00 -3.08
N ALA A 204 8.73 -20.67 -3.45
CA ALA A 204 9.81 -21.03 -2.54
C ALA A 204 10.51 -19.80 -1.96
N ALA A 205 10.79 -18.77 -2.78
CA ALA A 205 11.35 -17.51 -2.30
C ALA A 205 10.41 -16.80 -1.32
N THR A 206 9.11 -16.78 -1.62
CA THR A 206 8.09 -16.20 -0.74
C THR A 206 8.02 -16.96 0.59
N ALA A 207 7.96 -18.29 0.56
CA ALA A 207 7.94 -19.13 1.74
C ALA A 207 9.24 -18.98 2.57
N GLY A 208 10.39 -18.90 1.90
CA GLY A 208 11.68 -18.65 2.55
C GLY A 208 11.73 -17.29 3.25
N CYS A 209 11.17 -16.24 2.64
CA CYS A 209 11.07 -14.93 3.28
C CYS A 209 10.12 -14.95 4.48
N ALA A 210 8.94 -15.58 4.35
CA ALA A 210 8.01 -15.75 5.46
C ALA A 210 8.64 -16.52 6.62
N MET A 211 9.36 -17.61 6.33
CA MET A 211 10.10 -18.40 7.32
C MET A 211 11.24 -17.59 7.96
N SER A 212 11.98 -16.82 7.16
CA SER A 212 13.05 -15.96 7.68
C SER A 212 12.51 -14.90 8.63
N ILE A 213 11.36 -14.29 8.32
CA ILE A 213 10.70 -13.33 9.21
C ILE A 213 10.29 -14.05 10.50
N TYR A 214 9.66 -15.22 10.42
CA TYR A 214 9.24 -16.00 11.59
C TYR A 214 10.41 -16.35 12.52
N LEU A 215 11.48 -16.93 11.98
CA LEU A 215 12.67 -17.32 12.74
C LEU A 215 13.37 -16.10 13.35
N PHE A 216 13.50 -15.02 12.58
CA PHE A 216 14.09 -13.79 13.08
C PHE A 216 13.25 -13.17 14.19
N SER A 217 11.92 -13.21 14.06
CA SER A 217 11.01 -12.71 15.08
C SER A 217 11.11 -13.49 16.39
N ASP A 218 11.18 -14.82 16.32
CA ASP A 218 11.36 -15.67 17.51
C ASP A 218 12.72 -15.43 18.18
N TYR A 219 13.79 -15.31 17.38
CA TYR A 219 15.12 -14.95 17.87
C TYR A 219 15.11 -13.61 18.62
N MET A 220 14.51 -12.58 18.02
CA MET A 220 14.40 -11.25 18.63
C MET A 220 13.53 -11.25 19.89
N HIS A 221 12.47 -12.07 19.93
CA HIS A 221 11.64 -12.25 21.11
C HIS A 221 12.43 -12.87 22.26
N ASN A 222 13.13 -13.97 22.01
CA ASN A 222 13.94 -14.67 23.00
C ASN A 222 15.10 -13.79 23.51
N GLN A 223 15.76 -13.05 22.62
CA GLN A 223 16.82 -12.11 23.00
C GLN A 223 16.29 -10.96 23.88
N SER A 224 15.08 -10.47 23.60
CA SER A 224 14.45 -9.40 24.40
C SER A 224 14.14 -9.87 25.83
N ARG A 225 13.77 -11.15 26.02
CA ARG A 225 13.55 -11.74 27.35
C ARG A 225 14.86 -11.95 28.11
N ALA A 226 15.91 -12.42 27.43
CA ALA A 226 17.20 -12.72 28.05
C ALA A 226 18.04 -11.46 28.38
N GLY A 227 17.89 -10.37 27.61
CA GLY A 227 18.71 -9.15 27.73
C GLY A 227 18.20 -8.08 28.70
N ALA A 228 17.12 -8.34 29.46
CA ALA A 228 16.45 -7.33 30.29
C ALA A 228 17.31 -6.72 31.42
N GLY A 229 18.46 -7.32 31.77
CA GLY A 229 19.30 -6.90 32.89
C GLY A 229 20.53 -6.04 32.58
N ALA A 230 21.00 -5.92 31.33
CA ALA A 230 22.34 -5.34 31.06
C ALA A 230 22.48 -4.53 29.75
N GLN A 231 21.37 -4.16 29.10
CA GLN A 231 21.41 -3.59 27.75
C GLN A 231 21.25 -2.05 27.75
N GLY A 232 22.15 -1.34 27.07
CA GLY A 232 22.06 0.11 26.90
C GLY A 232 20.82 0.55 26.11
N ARG A 233 20.29 1.75 26.39
CA ARG A 233 19.07 2.32 25.77
C ARG A 233 19.08 2.21 24.24
N LEU A 234 20.22 2.53 23.62
CA LEU A 234 20.41 2.46 22.16
C LEU A 234 20.23 1.03 21.60
N GLN A 235 20.71 0.03 22.33
CA GLN A 235 20.66 -1.37 21.88
C GLN A 235 19.25 -1.96 22.04
N LYS A 236 18.45 -1.46 23.00
CA LYS A 236 17.03 -1.78 23.12
C LYS A 236 16.19 -1.13 22.01
N GLU A 237 16.51 0.10 21.63
CA GLU A 237 15.82 0.76 20.51
C GLU A 237 16.20 0.12 19.16
N ALA A 238 17.46 -0.26 18.97
CA ALA A 238 17.91 -0.98 17.78
C ALA A 238 17.21 -2.35 17.61
N SER A 239 16.97 -3.08 18.71
CA SER A 239 16.25 -4.36 18.63
C SER A 239 14.79 -4.20 18.21
N LEU A 240 14.14 -3.07 18.54
CA LEU A 240 12.76 -2.78 18.13
C LEU A 240 12.64 -2.42 16.64
N LEU A 241 13.70 -1.88 16.04
CA LEU A 241 13.73 -1.46 14.63
C LEU A 241 14.20 -2.57 13.68
N ALA A 242 14.85 -3.61 14.20
CA ALA A 242 15.45 -4.67 13.38
C ALA A 242 14.41 -5.46 12.56
N LEU A 243 13.25 -5.78 13.13
CA LEU A 243 12.17 -6.51 12.45
C LEU A 243 11.54 -5.66 11.32
N PRO A 244 11.14 -4.39 11.55
CA PRO A 244 10.74 -3.47 10.48
C PRO A 244 11.75 -3.32 9.35
N VAL A 245 13.05 -3.21 9.68
CA VAL A 245 14.12 -3.09 8.68
C VAL A 245 14.22 -4.36 7.83
N LEU A 246 14.18 -5.54 8.44
CA LEU A 246 14.22 -6.81 7.70
C LEU A 246 13.05 -6.93 6.74
N VAL A 247 11.84 -6.64 7.22
CA VAL A 247 10.61 -6.74 6.41
C VAL A 247 10.61 -5.74 5.26
N SER A 248 10.99 -4.49 5.51
CA SER A 248 11.07 -3.48 4.44
C SER A 248 12.14 -3.82 3.41
N LEU A 249 13.29 -4.35 3.83
CA LEU A 249 14.32 -4.85 2.92
C LEU A 249 13.80 -6.00 2.05
N ILE A 250 13.07 -6.96 2.63
CA ILE A 250 12.43 -8.04 1.88
C ILE A 250 11.42 -7.47 0.87
N ASN A 251 10.54 -6.56 1.30
CA ASN A 251 9.55 -5.92 0.44
C ASN A 251 10.17 -5.14 -0.73
N LEU A 252 11.37 -4.58 -0.53
CA LEU A 252 12.13 -3.90 -1.58
C LEU A 252 12.76 -4.89 -2.58
N LEU A 253 13.37 -5.96 -2.08
CA LEU A 253 14.14 -6.91 -2.90
C LEU A 253 13.25 -7.91 -3.67
N LEU A 254 12.15 -8.36 -3.07
CA LEU A 254 11.32 -9.43 -3.63
C LEU A 254 10.71 -9.09 -5.00
N PRO A 255 10.15 -7.89 -5.22
CA PRO A 255 9.65 -7.50 -6.55
C PRO A 255 10.76 -7.50 -7.61
N GLY A 256 12.00 -7.19 -7.23
CA GLY A 256 13.17 -7.29 -8.10
C GLY A 256 13.44 -8.73 -8.54
N LEU A 257 13.40 -9.68 -7.60
CA LEU A 257 13.56 -11.11 -7.89
C LEU A 257 12.43 -11.65 -8.79
N PHE A 258 11.18 -11.25 -8.53
CA PHE A 258 10.05 -11.64 -9.37
C PHE A 258 10.15 -11.05 -10.78
N ASN A 259 10.66 -9.84 -10.92
CA ASN A 259 10.92 -9.23 -12.22
C ASN A 259 12.01 -9.97 -12.99
N LEU A 260 13.08 -10.43 -12.32
CA LEU A 260 14.10 -11.28 -12.91
C LEU A 260 13.51 -12.63 -13.36
N ALA A 261 12.70 -13.28 -12.52
CA ALA A 261 11.99 -14.50 -12.89
C ALA A 261 11.07 -14.28 -14.10
N SER A 262 10.35 -13.15 -14.13
CA SER A 262 9.50 -12.76 -15.27
C SER A 262 10.27 -12.49 -16.56
N TRP A 263 11.56 -12.15 -16.46
CA TRP A 263 12.41 -11.94 -17.63
C TRP A 263 12.82 -13.27 -18.26
N PHE A 264 13.00 -14.32 -17.45
CA PHE A 264 13.20 -15.68 -17.94
C PHE A 264 11.91 -16.29 -18.52
N GLU A 265 10.75 -15.93 -17.97
CA GLU A 265 9.45 -16.32 -18.50
C GLU A 265 9.04 -15.42 -19.68
N ASN A 266 9.40 -15.82 -20.89
CA ASN A 266 8.94 -15.13 -22.11
C ASN A 266 7.42 -15.31 -22.32
N TYR A 267 6.62 -14.46 -21.66
CA TYR A 267 5.17 -14.38 -21.87
C TYR A 267 4.85 -13.80 -23.24
N HIS A 268 3.97 -14.48 -23.98
CA HIS A 268 3.53 -14.05 -25.32
C HIS A 268 2.59 -12.84 -25.25
N SER A 269 1.74 -12.77 -24.22
CA SER A 269 0.81 -11.66 -23.99
C SER A 269 1.30 -10.75 -22.85
N PRO A 270 1.39 -9.43 -23.07
CA PRO A 270 1.79 -8.48 -22.03
C PRO A 270 0.78 -8.44 -20.88
N SER A 271 -0.52 -8.63 -21.15
CA SER A 271 -1.57 -8.62 -20.13
C SER A 271 -1.39 -9.77 -19.13
N VAL A 272 -1.12 -10.98 -19.63
CA VAL A 272 -0.88 -12.16 -18.77
C VAL A 272 0.37 -11.96 -17.92
N ARG A 273 1.43 -11.38 -18.48
CA ARG A 273 2.65 -11.04 -17.72
C ARG A 273 2.35 -10.11 -16.55
N THR A 274 1.56 -9.07 -16.79
CA THR A 274 1.16 -8.11 -15.74
C THR A 274 0.29 -8.78 -14.67
N TYR A 275 -0.70 -9.59 -15.04
CA TYR A 275 -1.54 -10.32 -14.08
C TYR A 275 -0.71 -11.27 -13.20
N VAL A 276 0.19 -12.06 -13.80
CA VAL A 276 1.04 -12.98 -13.04
C VAL A 276 1.97 -12.22 -12.09
N SER A 277 2.56 -11.11 -12.55
CA SER A 277 3.40 -10.25 -11.70
C SER A 277 2.60 -9.69 -10.52
N ILE A 278 1.40 -9.15 -10.76
CA ILE A 278 0.50 -8.66 -9.69
C ILE A 278 0.20 -9.77 -8.69
N SER A 279 -0.22 -10.94 -9.17
CA SER A 279 -0.61 -12.06 -8.29
C SER A 279 0.55 -12.54 -7.41
N ARG A 280 1.76 -12.64 -7.95
CA ARG A 280 2.95 -13.04 -7.18
C ARG A 280 3.33 -11.99 -6.12
N ASN A 281 3.33 -10.72 -6.50
CA ASN A 281 3.60 -9.65 -5.54
C ASN A 281 2.51 -9.60 -4.46
N LEU A 282 1.23 -9.75 -4.82
CA LEU A 282 0.12 -9.77 -3.85
C LEU A 282 0.26 -10.94 -2.88
N LEU A 283 0.54 -12.15 -3.38
CA LEU A 283 0.74 -13.34 -2.55
C LEU A 283 1.87 -13.14 -1.55
N SER A 284 2.98 -12.53 -1.99
CA SER A 284 4.09 -12.19 -1.11
C SER A 284 3.67 -11.25 0.01
N LYS A 285 3.00 -10.13 -0.30
CA LYS A 285 2.60 -9.15 0.70
C LYS A 285 1.58 -9.70 1.69
N VAL A 286 0.63 -10.49 1.22
CA VAL A 286 -0.33 -11.20 2.07
C VAL A 286 0.41 -12.17 3.00
N SER A 287 1.40 -12.92 2.49
CA SER A 287 2.18 -13.85 3.31
C SER A 287 2.95 -13.14 4.43
N VAL A 288 3.57 -11.99 4.13
CA VAL A 288 4.29 -11.17 5.11
C VAL A 288 3.33 -10.64 6.18
N LEU A 289 2.18 -10.11 5.75
CA LEU A 289 1.15 -9.61 6.67
C LEU A 289 0.63 -10.73 7.59
N CYS A 290 0.37 -11.92 7.05
CA CYS A 290 -0.06 -13.07 7.85
C CYS A 290 0.97 -13.47 8.91
N VAL A 291 2.25 -13.51 8.59
CA VAL A 291 3.33 -13.84 9.56
C VAL A 291 3.44 -12.76 10.63
N LEU A 292 3.35 -11.48 10.27
CA LEU A 292 3.36 -10.38 11.23
C LEU A 292 2.17 -10.43 12.17
N CYS A 293 0.97 -10.67 11.66
CA CYS A 293 -0.23 -10.85 12.48
C CYS A 293 -0.07 -12.04 13.44
N TYR A 294 0.46 -13.17 12.96
CA TYR A 294 0.74 -14.32 13.83
C TYR A 294 1.73 -13.97 14.95
N HIS A 295 2.81 -13.26 14.62
CA HIS A 295 3.80 -12.82 15.60
C HIS A 295 3.19 -11.88 16.65
N TRP A 296 2.39 -10.88 16.24
CA TRP A 296 1.74 -9.96 17.18
C TRP A 296 0.73 -10.69 18.07
N LEU A 297 -0.11 -11.57 17.52
CA LEU A 297 -1.04 -12.37 18.32
C LEU A 297 -0.29 -13.29 19.30
N GLY A 298 0.80 -13.92 18.86
CA GLY A 298 1.65 -14.75 19.71
C GLY A 298 2.23 -13.96 20.90
N ARG A 299 2.72 -12.74 20.64
CA ARG A 299 3.23 -11.82 21.70
C ARG A 299 2.16 -11.43 22.71
N ILE A 300 0.95 -11.12 22.23
CA ILE A 300 -0.19 -10.76 23.09
C ILE A 300 -0.57 -11.94 23.99
N ALA A 301 -0.49 -13.18 23.49
CA ALA A 301 -0.84 -14.37 24.25
C ALA A 301 0.20 -14.75 25.32
N THR A 302 1.49 -14.49 25.09
CA THR A 302 2.58 -14.94 25.97
C THR A 302 3.02 -13.92 27.03
N ASP A 303 2.97 -12.62 26.75
CA ASP A 303 3.28 -11.56 27.72
C ASP A 303 2.01 -11.09 28.44
N THR A 304 1.48 -11.95 29.31
CA THR A 304 0.37 -11.63 30.25
C THR A 304 0.86 -10.97 31.55
N THR A 305 2.14 -10.65 31.67
CA THR A 305 2.72 -9.96 32.84
C THR A 305 2.65 -8.44 32.65
N ASP A 306 2.48 -7.71 33.77
CA ASP A 306 2.14 -6.28 33.96
C ASP A 306 2.81 -5.19 33.07
N HIS A 307 3.67 -5.54 32.12
CA HIS A 307 4.37 -4.64 31.21
C HIS A 307 3.58 -4.27 29.93
N ILE A 308 2.58 -5.04 29.51
CA ILE A 308 1.69 -4.68 28.37
C ILE A 308 0.35 -4.19 28.92
N LYS A 309 0.31 -2.96 29.44
CA LYS A 309 -0.94 -2.37 29.99
C LYS A 309 -2.04 -2.21 28.93
N CYS A 310 -1.71 -2.12 27.64
CA CYS A 310 -2.67 -2.12 26.53
C CYS A 310 -2.06 -2.78 25.28
N TRP A 311 -2.63 -3.89 24.81
CA TRP A 311 -2.19 -4.58 23.59
C TRP A 311 -2.38 -3.73 22.32
N GLU A 312 -3.41 -2.87 22.30
CA GLU A 312 -3.75 -2.01 21.16
C GLU A 312 -2.65 -0.97 20.90
N SER A 313 -2.17 -0.30 21.96
CA SER A 313 -1.04 0.63 21.85
C SER A 313 0.26 -0.08 21.47
N PHE A 314 0.45 -1.32 21.93
CA PHE A 314 1.60 -2.13 21.51
C PHE A 314 1.59 -2.41 20.01
N VAL A 315 0.46 -2.90 19.47
CA VAL A 315 0.32 -3.15 18.02
C VAL A 315 0.46 -1.85 17.23
N GLY A 316 -0.13 -0.76 17.71
CA GLY A 316 0.01 0.57 17.08
C GLY A 316 1.45 1.03 17.00
N GLN A 317 2.26 0.84 18.05
CA GLN A 317 3.68 1.19 18.05
C GLN A 317 4.49 0.35 17.06
N GLU A 318 4.21 -0.95 16.95
CA GLU A 318 4.87 -1.80 15.96
C GLU A 318 4.51 -1.34 14.53
N LEU A 319 3.22 -1.14 14.24
CA LEU A 319 2.74 -0.65 12.93
C LEU A 319 3.37 0.70 12.56
N TYR A 320 3.49 1.62 13.51
CA TYR A 320 4.15 2.90 13.32
C TYR A 320 5.60 2.73 12.84
N ARG A 321 6.37 1.85 13.49
CA ARG A 321 7.77 1.57 13.09
C ARG A 321 7.85 0.96 11.70
N PHE A 322 6.95 0.04 11.36
CA PHE A 322 6.87 -0.52 10.00
C PHE A 322 6.59 0.56 8.97
N LEU A 323 5.62 1.44 9.21
CA LEU A 323 5.26 2.51 8.29
C LEU A 323 6.41 3.51 8.08
N ILE A 324 7.05 3.97 9.16
CA ILE A 324 8.17 4.93 9.06
C ILE A 324 9.38 4.31 8.37
N ILE A 325 9.75 3.08 8.73
CA ILE A 325 10.90 2.40 8.10
C ILE A 325 10.61 2.13 6.63
N ASP A 326 9.42 1.65 6.29
CA ASP A 326 9.04 1.41 4.90
C ASP A 326 8.99 2.70 4.07
N PHE A 327 8.54 3.81 4.67
CA PHE A 327 8.63 5.13 4.06
C PHE A 327 10.09 5.55 3.80
N ILE A 328 11.00 5.35 4.76
CA ILE A 328 12.43 5.66 4.60
C ILE A 328 13.04 4.83 3.46
N PHE A 329 12.81 3.51 3.44
CA PHE A 329 13.31 2.64 2.37
C PHE A 329 12.73 3.00 1.00
N THR A 330 11.44 3.30 0.93
CA THR A 330 10.79 3.75 -0.32
C THR A 330 11.36 5.09 -0.80
N LEU A 331 11.60 6.03 0.11
CA LEU A 331 12.25 7.30 -0.20
C LEU A 331 13.68 7.10 -0.69
N LEU A 332 14.45 6.23 -0.03
CA LEU A 332 15.81 5.88 -0.42
C LEU A 332 15.85 5.17 -1.79
N ASP A 333 14.95 4.23 -2.06
CA ASP A 333 14.85 3.58 -3.37
C ASP A 333 14.50 4.58 -4.47
N THR A 334 13.53 5.46 -4.22
CA THR A 334 13.09 6.46 -5.20
C THR A 334 14.16 7.52 -5.45
N LEU A 335 14.78 8.06 -4.40
CA LEU A 335 15.81 9.10 -4.53
C LEU A 335 17.13 8.47 -4.98
N CYS A 336 17.72 7.58 -4.19
CA CYS A 336 19.03 7.02 -4.50
C CYS A 336 18.95 6.02 -5.65
N GLY A 337 18.01 5.08 -5.63
CA GLY A 337 17.89 4.06 -6.67
C GLY A 337 17.67 4.65 -8.06
N GLU A 338 16.66 5.52 -8.24
CA GLU A 338 16.43 6.12 -9.55
C GLU A 338 17.50 7.13 -9.96
N LEU A 339 18.01 7.97 -9.05
CA LEU A 339 19.05 8.96 -9.39
C LEU A 339 20.37 8.27 -9.74
N LEU A 340 20.79 7.28 -8.95
CA LEU A 340 21.99 6.49 -9.23
C LEU A 340 21.83 5.71 -10.53
N TRP A 341 20.66 5.10 -10.77
CA TRP A 341 20.38 4.40 -12.02
C TRP A 341 20.45 5.34 -13.23
N ARG A 342 19.85 6.53 -13.15
CA ARG A 342 19.92 7.54 -14.22
C ARG A 342 21.35 7.99 -14.46
N PHE A 343 22.09 8.30 -13.40
CA PHE A 343 23.49 8.70 -13.49
C PHE A 343 24.36 7.61 -14.12
N PHE A 344 24.22 6.36 -13.68
CA PHE A 344 24.95 5.21 -14.21
C PHE A 344 24.56 4.90 -15.66
N SER A 345 23.28 4.97 -16.00
CA SER A 345 22.78 4.72 -17.36
C SER A 345 23.27 5.77 -18.36
N ASP A 346 23.27 7.05 -17.97
CA ASP A 346 23.70 8.15 -18.84
C ASP A 346 25.23 8.26 -18.95
N LYS A 347 25.98 8.11 -17.86
CA LYS A 347 27.46 8.20 -17.89
C LYS A 347 28.17 6.91 -18.29
N VAL A 348 27.72 5.75 -17.79
CA VAL A 348 28.45 4.48 -17.94
C VAL A 348 27.91 3.67 -19.11
N LEU A 349 26.60 3.42 -19.17
CA LEU A 349 26.02 2.59 -20.21
C LEU A 349 25.73 3.34 -21.53
N LYS A 350 25.80 4.68 -21.55
CA LYS A 350 25.38 5.55 -22.69
C LYS A 350 24.03 5.14 -23.28
N LYS A 351 23.16 4.51 -22.49
CA LYS A 351 21.90 3.94 -22.94
C LYS A 351 20.80 4.77 -22.31
N ARG A 352 20.10 5.55 -23.13
CA ARG A 352 18.98 6.37 -22.68
C ARG A 352 17.72 5.52 -22.51
N ARG A 353 17.75 4.52 -21.62
CA ARG A 353 16.58 3.70 -21.29
C ARG A 353 15.83 4.38 -20.15
N ARG A 354 14.67 4.97 -20.45
CA ARG A 354 13.81 5.56 -19.42
C ARG A 354 13.24 4.44 -18.54
N PRO A 355 13.23 4.59 -17.20
CA PRO A 355 12.55 3.64 -16.32
C PRO A 355 11.08 3.58 -16.70
N GLY A 356 10.55 2.36 -16.85
CA GLY A 356 9.13 2.15 -17.12
C GLY A 356 8.33 2.38 -15.84
N PHE A 357 7.23 3.14 -15.93
CA PHE A 357 6.33 3.31 -14.80
C PHE A 357 5.48 2.05 -14.63
N ASP A 358 5.82 1.22 -13.64
CA ASP A 358 5.06 0.01 -13.33
C ASP A 358 3.84 0.36 -12.47
N ILE A 359 2.71 0.56 -13.12
CA ILE A 359 1.43 0.89 -12.49
C ILE A 359 1.03 -0.18 -11.47
N ALA A 360 1.22 -1.46 -11.82
CA ALA A 360 0.78 -2.59 -11.02
C ALA A 360 1.52 -2.65 -9.69
N LYS A 361 2.85 -2.51 -9.73
CA LYS A 361 3.69 -2.46 -8.53
C LYS A 361 3.27 -1.29 -7.62
N ASN A 362 3.15 -0.09 -8.19
CA ASN A 362 2.83 1.11 -7.42
C ASN A 362 1.42 1.08 -6.79
N VAL A 363 0.44 0.47 -7.46
CA VAL A 363 -0.90 0.27 -6.86
C VAL A 363 -0.83 -0.70 -5.67
N LEU A 364 -0.06 -1.78 -5.80
CA LEU A 364 0.05 -2.77 -4.74
C LEU A 364 0.88 -2.26 -3.54
N ASP A 365 1.90 -1.43 -3.79
CA ASP A 365 2.63 -0.69 -2.76
C ASP A 365 1.70 0.26 -2.01
N LEU A 366 0.82 0.96 -2.74
CA LEU A 366 -0.18 1.83 -2.12
C LEU A 366 -1.20 1.05 -1.28
N ILE A 367 -1.75 -0.07 -1.80
CA ILE A 367 -2.70 -0.90 -1.04
C ILE A 367 -2.05 -1.44 0.23
N TYR A 368 -0.82 -1.95 0.14
CA TYR A 368 -0.09 -2.45 1.30
C TYR A 368 0.14 -1.38 2.37
N GLY A 369 0.58 -0.19 1.96
CA GLY A 369 0.75 0.93 2.90
C GLY A 369 -0.57 1.35 3.55
N GLN A 370 -1.69 1.28 2.83
CA GLN A 370 -3.02 1.57 3.37
C GLN A 370 -3.58 0.46 4.26
N THR A 371 -3.13 -0.78 4.11
CA THR A 371 -3.51 -1.88 5.01
C THR A 371 -2.74 -1.81 6.34
N LEU A 372 -1.54 -1.25 6.33
CA LEU A 372 -0.71 -1.07 7.52
C LEU A 372 -1.05 0.19 8.33
N ALA A 373 -1.55 1.24 7.67
CA ALA A 373 -1.95 2.51 8.25
C ALA A 373 -3.40 2.46 8.74
#